data_AF-A0A8S3IIH1-F1
#
_entry.id   AF-A0A8S3IIH1-F1
#
_cell.length_a   1.000
_cell.length_b   1.000
_cell.length_c   1.000
_cell.angle_alpha   90.00
_cell.angle_beta   90.00
_cell.angle_gamma   90.00
#
_symmetry.space_group_name_H-M   'P 1'
#
loop_
_entity.id
_entity.type
_entity.pdbx_description
1 polymer ?
#
loop_
_entity_poly.entity_id
_entity_poly.type
_entity_poly.pdbx_seq_one_letter_code
_entity_poly.pdbx_strand_id
1 'polypeptide(L)'
;MYRCLRYRCAVFRSIIFWIIIIVMFKITSIFYYDLQQRTIDSSSSSLLFDIKEKTKKNSNISLLSAKNEIQSLNSTIANNLTTIEYYREYVKRKNHEQFMYNSNLFLSKTTRYILLVQVHTRVVYLKKFIEMLQVVETINESLVIFSHDFIDSNINSLITSITFVPVK
;
A
#
# COMPACT_ATOMS: atom_id res chain seq x y z
N MET A 1 6.57 57.43 -14.00
CA MET A 1 5.59 56.36 -13.73
C MET A 1 6.02 54.98 -14.30
N TYR A 2 7.32 54.65 -14.36
CA TYR A 2 7.83 53.41 -15.01
C TYR A 2 8.56 52.43 -14.06
N ARG A 3 8.80 52.82 -12.80
CA ARG A 3 9.50 51.97 -11.81
C ARG A 3 8.62 50.93 -11.11
N CYS A 4 7.31 51.19 -10.94
CA CYS A 4 6.38 50.23 -10.32
C CYS A 4 6.03 49.01 -11.19
N LEU A 5 6.10 49.15 -12.52
CA LEU A 5 5.72 48.06 -13.43
C LEU A 5 6.77 46.93 -13.45
N ARG A 6 8.04 47.27 -13.22
CA ARG A 6 9.17 46.32 -13.26
C ARG A 6 9.20 45.38 -12.05
N TYR A 7 8.81 45.87 -10.87
CA TYR A 7 8.74 45.06 -9.64
C TYR A 7 7.61 44.04 -9.69
N ARG A 8 6.45 44.41 -10.26
CA ARG A 8 5.31 43.48 -10.41
C ARG A 8 5.62 42.34 -11.39
N CYS A 9 6.34 42.62 -12.49
CA CYS A 9 6.79 41.56 -13.41
C CYS A 9 7.85 40.63 -12.80
N ALA A 10 8.75 41.15 -11.95
CA ALA A 10 9.76 40.33 -11.28
C ALA A 10 9.14 39.35 -10.27
N VAL A 11 8.16 39.82 -9.48
CA VAL A 11 7.44 38.98 -8.52
C VAL A 11 6.65 37.88 -9.22
N PHE A 12 5.94 38.20 -10.31
CA PHE A 12 5.23 37.19 -11.11
C PHE A 12 6.16 36.11 -11.69
N ARG A 13 7.35 36.51 -12.17
CA ARG A 13 8.34 35.58 -12.72
C ARG A 13 8.90 34.64 -11.65
N SER A 14 9.12 35.13 -10.42
CA SER A 14 9.55 34.30 -9.29
C SER A 14 8.48 33.32 -8.83
N ILE A 15 7.20 33.73 -8.82
CA ILE A 15 6.07 32.86 -8.46
C ILE A 15 5.92 31.72 -9.47
N ILE A 16 6.00 32.02 -10.76
CA ILE A 16 5.92 31.02 -11.84
C ILE A 16 7.06 30.01 -11.72
N PHE A 17 8.28 30.48 -11.42
CA PHE A 17 9.43 29.60 -11.23
C PHE A 17 9.25 28.64 -10.04
N TRP A 18 8.72 29.14 -8.93
CA TRP A 18 8.41 28.32 -7.75
C TRP A 18 7.31 27.29 -8.02
N ILE A 19 6.28 27.66 -8.78
CA ILE A 19 5.22 26.72 -9.21
C ILE A 19 5.82 25.60 -10.07
N ILE A 20 6.71 25.92 -11.02
CA ILE A 20 7.38 24.94 -11.87
C ILE A 20 8.23 23.97 -11.04
N ILE A 21 8.96 24.45 -10.03
CA ILE A 21 9.75 23.61 -9.13
C ILE A 21 8.86 22.64 -8.35
N ILE A 22 7.72 23.13 -7.81
CA ILE A 22 6.77 22.28 -7.08
C ILE A 22 6.19 21.18 -7.99
N VAL A 23 5.85 21.54 -9.23
CA VAL A 23 5.32 20.59 -10.22
C VAL A 23 6.36 19.55 -10.61
N MET A 24 7.61 19.97 -10.87
CA MET A 24 8.72 19.06 -11.16
C MET A 24 8.96 18.08 -10.02
N PHE A 25 8.97 18.56 -8.77
CA PHE A 25 9.16 17.71 -7.59
C PHE A 25 8.08 16.62 -7.49
N LYS A 26 6.81 16.98 -7.74
CA LYS A 26 5.70 16.00 -7.78
C LYS A 26 5.84 15.00 -8.93
N ILE A 27 6.26 15.43 -10.12
CA ILE A 27 6.45 14.53 -11.26
C ILE A 27 7.57 13.53 -11.00
N THR A 28 8.72 13.96 -10.45
CA THR A 28 9.80 13.04 -10.05
C THR A 28 9.35 12.07 -8.97
N SER A 29 8.53 12.51 -8.01
CA SER A 29 7.96 11.63 -7.00
C SER A 29 7.04 10.58 -7.62
N ILE A 30 6.08 10.99 -8.45
CA ILE A 30 5.17 10.10 -9.17
C ILE A 30 5.95 9.09 -10.03
N PHE A 31 6.96 9.55 -10.78
CA PHE A 31 7.78 8.72 -11.64
C PHE A 31 8.63 7.70 -10.88
N TYR A 32 9.24 8.11 -9.75
CA TYR A 32 10.00 7.21 -8.89
C TYR A 32 9.13 6.07 -8.34
N TYR A 33 7.86 6.37 -8.03
CA TYR A 33 6.92 5.36 -7.56
C TYR A 33 6.37 4.46 -8.69
N ASP A 34 6.16 4.97 -9.91
CA ASP A 34 5.69 4.18 -11.06
C ASP A 34 6.73 3.14 -11.52
N LEU A 35 8.04 3.47 -11.40
CA LEU A 35 9.13 2.59 -11.80
C LEU A 35 9.16 1.27 -10.99
N GLN A 36 8.68 1.30 -9.75
CA GLN A 36 8.70 0.16 -8.84
C GLN A 36 7.53 -0.82 -9.05
N GLN A 37 6.43 -0.37 -9.67
CA GLN A 37 5.30 -1.24 -10.05
C GLN A 37 5.56 -1.96 -11.39
N ARG A 38 6.20 -1.31 -12.35
CA ARG A 38 6.47 -1.90 -13.68
C ARG A 38 7.31 -3.16 -13.65
N THR A 39 8.23 -3.31 -12.70
CA THR A 39 9.07 -4.52 -12.52
C THR A 39 8.26 -5.75 -12.06
N ILE A 40 7.13 -5.53 -11.38
CA ILE A 40 6.25 -6.60 -10.89
C ILE A 40 5.30 -7.06 -12.01
N ASP A 41 4.79 -6.12 -12.82
CA ASP A 41 3.85 -6.41 -13.91
C ASP A 41 4.54 -6.98 -15.17
N SER A 42 5.80 -6.60 -15.46
CA SER A 42 6.56 -7.17 -16.58
C SER A 42 6.83 -8.67 -16.42
N SER A 43 6.98 -9.14 -15.18
CA SER A 43 7.21 -10.54 -14.84
C SER A 43 5.95 -11.39 -15.06
N SER A 44 4.78 -10.80 -14.82
CA SER A 44 3.48 -11.47 -14.96
C SER A 44 2.97 -11.47 -16.41
N SER A 45 3.25 -10.40 -17.16
CA SER A 45 2.80 -10.24 -18.56
C SER A 45 3.64 -11.04 -19.56
N SER A 46 4.95 -11.19 -19.33
CA SER A 46 5.83 -12.07 -20.11
C SER A 46 5.41 -13.54 -20.02
N LEU A 47 5.09 -14.03 -18.81
CA LEU A 47 4.56 -15.38 -18.60
C LEU A 47 3.23 -15.62 -19.32
N LEU A 48 2.34 -14.63 -19.37
CA LEU A 48 1.03 -14.76 -20.02
C LEU A 48 1.12 -14.71 -21.56
N PHE A 49 2.08 -13.95 -22.10
CA PHE A 49 2.34 -13.89 -23.54
C PHE A 49 2.95 -15.20 -24.06
N ASP A 50 3.89 -15.80 -23.31
CA ASP A 50 4.53 -17.08 -23.64
C ASP A 50 3.53 -18.26 -23.66
N ILE A 51 2.54 -18.26 -22.76
CA ILE A 51 1.45 -19.25 -22.74
C ILE A 51 0.55 -19.12 -23.97
N LYS A 52 0.28 -17.89 -24.41
CA LYS A 52 -0.59 -17.61 -25.56
C LYS A 52 0.07 -17.98 -26.89
N GLU A 53 1.39 -17.87 -26.99
CA GLU A 53 2.13 -18.30 -28.17
C GLU A 53 2.25 -19.83 -28.26
N LYS A 54 2.44 -20.52 -27.12
CA LYS A 54 2.45 -21.99 -27.06
C LYS A 54 1.11 -22.63 -27.44
N THR A 55 -0.01 -21.98 -27.11
CA THR A 55 -1.36 -22.52 -27.37
C THR A 55 -1.78 -22.44 -28.85
N LYS A 56 -1.21 -21.53 -29.64
CA LYS A 56 -1.58 -21.36 -31.06
C LYS A 56 -0.87 -22.34 -32.02
N LYS A 57 0.24 -22.96 -31.60
CA LYS A 57 1.10 -23.77 -32.49
C LYS A 57 0.82 -25.29 -32.48
N ASN A 58 -0.01 -25.79 -31.56
CA ASN A 58 -0.08 -27.22 -31.27
C ASN A 58 -1.49 -27.80 -31.46
N SER A 59 -1.91 -28.01 -32.70
CA SER A 59 -3.18 -28.71 -33.00
C SER A 59 -3.07 -30.24 -33.00
N ASN A 60 -1.89 -30.83 -32.78
CA ASN A 60 -1.70 -32.29 -32.71
C ASN A 60 -0.70 -32.72 -31.62
N ILE A 61 -0.75 -32.13 -30.43
CA ILE A 61 -0.02 -32.67 -29.27
C ILE A 61 -0.95 -33.60 -28.49
N SER A 62 -0.45 -34.82 -28.30
CA SER A 62 -1.09 -35.96 -27.65
C SER A 62 -2.01 -35.59 -26.48
N LEU A 63 -3.22 -36.14 -26.51
CA LEU A 63 -4.27 -36.02 -25.48
C LEU A 63 -3.77 -36.35 -24.06
N LEU A 64 -2.67 -37.08 -23.96
CA LEU A 64 -1.96 -37.41 -22.71
C LEU A 64 -1.14 -36.23 -22.15
N SER A 65 -0.50 -35.43 -23.02
CA SER A 65 0.21 -34.21 -22.60
C SER A 65 -0.78 -33.15 -22.11
N ALA A 66 -1.92 -33.00 -22.78
CA ALA A 66 -2.99 -32.09 -22.35
C ALA A 66 -3.62 -32.52 -21.00
N LYS A 67 -3.79 -33.81 -20.75
CA LYS A 67 -4.27 -34.33 -19.45
C LYS A 67 -3.31 -34.01 -18.30
N ASN A 68 -2.00 -34.13 -18.52
CA ASN A 68 -0.99 -33.81 -17.52
C ASN A 68 -0.96 -32.30 -17.19
N GLU A 69 -1.10 -31.44 -18.21
CA GLU A 69 -1.24 -29.99 -18.02
C GLU A 69 -2.51 -29.63 -17.23
N ILE A 70 -3.66 -30.22 -17.57
CA ILE A 70 -4.92 -30.03 -16.82
C ILE A 70 -4.78 -30.48 -15.37
N GLN A 71 -4.08 -31.59 -15.10
CA GLN A 71 -3.86 -32.06 -13.74
C GLN A 71 -2.97 -31.09 -12.93
N SER A 72 -1.93 -30.54 -13.55
CA SER A 72 -1.08 -29.51 -12.92
C SER A 72 -1.86 -28.21 -12.64
N LEU A 73 -2.74 -27.79 -13.55
CA LEU A 73 -3.64 -26.65 -13.39
C LEU A 73 -4.63 -26.87 -12.25
N ASN A 74 -5.27 -28.02 -12.18
CA ASN A 74 -6.21 -28.35 -11.11
C ASN A 74 -5.53 -28.38 -9.74
N SER A 75 -4.29 -28.87 -9.67
CA SER A 75 -3.50 -28.81 -8.43
C SER A 75 -3.17 -27.36 -8.03
N THR A 76 -2.84 -26.51 -9.01
CA THR A 76 -2.53 -25.09 -8.77
C THR A 76 -3.77 -24.31 -8.33
N ILE A 77 -4.92 -24.56 -8.95
CA ILE A 77 -6.20 -23.95 -8.58
C ILE A 77 -6.61 -24.39 -7.17
N ALA A 78 -6.51 -25.69 -6.86
CA ALA A 78 -6.78 -26.19 -5.52
C ALA A 78 -5.88 -25.50 -4.47
N ASN A 79 -4.58 -25.37 -4.74
CA ASN A 79 -3.64 -24.69 -3.85
C ASN A 79 -3.96 -23.19 -3.68
N ASN A 80 -4.40 -22.51 -4.74
CA ASN A 80 -4.80 -21.11 -4.65
C ASN A 80 -6.08 -20.95 -3.81
N LEU A 81 -7.05 -21.85 -3.98
CA LEU A 81 -8.28 -21.84 -3.19
C LEU A 81 -8.01 -22.05 -1.69
N THR A 82 -7.16 -23.02 -1.34
CA THR A 82 -6.77 -23.25 0.06
C THR A 82 -6.01 -22.06 0.63
N THR A 83 -5.17 -21.41 -0.17
CA THR A 83 -4.44 -20.19 0.24
C THR A 83 -5.40 -19.03 0.51
N ILE A 84 -6.40 -18.82 -0.35
CA ILE A 84 -7.40 -17.76 -0.16
C ILE A 84 -8.25 -18.05 1.09
N GLU A 85 -8.66 -19.29 1.30
CA GLU A 85 -9.41 -19.70 2.49
C GLU A 85 -8.61 -19.48 3.77
N TYR A 86 -7.31 -19.84 3.75
CA TYR A 86 -6.39 -19.58 4.85
C TYR A 86 -6.35 -18.10 5.23
N TYR A 87 -6.19 -17.18 4.25
CA TYR A 87 -6.15 -15.76 4.54
C TYR A 87 -7.50 -15.19 5.02
N ARG A 88 -8.63 -15.72 4.53
CA ARG A 88 -9.96 -15.33 5.03
C ARG A 88 -10.15 -15.70 6.49
N GLU A 89 -9.80 -16.93 6.87
CA GLU A 89 -9.89 -17.37 8.25
C GLU A 89 -8.89 -16.63 9.15
N TYR A 90 -7.69 -16.33 8.64
CA TYR A 90 -6.73 -15.47 9.32
C TYR A 90 -7.33 -14.10 9.66
N VAL A 91 -7.91 -13.40 8.67
CA VAL A 91 -8.53 -12.07 8.86
C VAL A 91 -9.71 -12.16 9.81
N LYS A 92 -10.59 -13.16 9.64
CA LYS A 92 -11.75 -13.37 10.49
C LYS A 92 -11.36 -13.57 11.95
N ARG A 93 -10.36 -14.42 12.20
CA ARG A 93 -9.82 -14.67 13.54
C ARG A 93 -9.23 -13.39 14.14
N LYS A 94 -8.41 -12.65 13.39
CA LYS A 94 -7.83 -11.37 13.86
C LYS A 94 -8.90 -10.33 14.20
N ASN A 95 -9.91 -10.21 13.36
CA ASN A 95 -11.04 -9.31 13.59
C ASN A 95 -11.90 -9.74 14.79
N HIS A 96 -11.98 -11.03 15.09
CA HIS A 96 -12.68 -11.56 16.26
C HIS A 96 -11.87 -11.39 17.55
N GLU A 97 -10.55 -11.60 17.51
CA GLU A 97 -9.65 -11.39 18.64
C GLU A 97 -9.67 -9.92 19.12
N GLN A 98 -9.84 -8.98 18.19
CA GLN A 98 -9.87 -7.53 18.46
C GLN A 98 -8.70 -7.05 19.34
N PHE A 99 -7.54 -7.70 19.18
CA PHE A 99 -6.36 -7.42 19.99
C PHE A 99 -5.93 -5.96 19.83
N MET A 100 -5.67 -5.30 20.96
CA MET A 100 -5.25 -3.89 21.01
C MET A 100 -3.84 -3.79 21.56
N TYR A 101 -2.94 -3.18 20.80
CA TYR A 101 -1.60 -2.85 21.25
C TYR A 101 -1.62 -1.64 22.18
N ASN A 102 -0.70 -1.64 23.14
CA ASN A 102 -0.54 -0.57 24.13
C ASN A 102 -1.82 -0.26 24.92
N SER A 103 -2.63 -1.29 25.19
CA SER A 103 -3.89 -1.15 25.92
C SER A 103 -3.72 -0.59 27.34
N ASN A 104 -2.53 -0.75 27.94
CA ASN A 104 -2.16 -0.14 29.20
C ASN A 104 -2.20 1.40 29.17
N LEU A 105 -1.94 2.03 28.02
CA LEU A 105 -2.05 3.50 27.87
C LEU A 105 -3.50 3.97 27.96
N PHE A 106 -4.45 3.09 27.61
CA PHE A 106 -5.88 3.38 27.65
C PHE A 106 -6.42 3.48 29.08
N LEU A 107 -5.83 2.75 30.04
CA LEU A 107 -6.29 2.75 31.44
C LEU A 107 -5.99 4.07 32.16
N SER A 108 -4.95 4.79 31.74
CA SER A 108 -4.49 6.00 32.42
C SER A 108 -5.17 7.28 31.92
N LYS A 109 -5.87 7.24 30.77
CA LYS A 109 -6.37 8.45 30.09
C LYS A 109 -7.80 8.28 29.61
N THR A 110 -8.60 9.33 29.75
CA THR A 110 -9.92 9.42 29.11
C THR A 110 -9.73 9.55 27.60
N THR A 111 -10.13 8.52 26.86
CA THR A 111 -10.10 8.55 25.39
C THR A 111 -11.18 9.52 24.89
N ARG A 112 -10.76 10.58 24.19
CA ARG A 112 -11.64 11.62 23.65
C ARG A 112 -11.90 11.49 22.15
N TYR A 113 -10.96 10.87 21.43
CA TYR A 113 -10.98 10.80 19.98
C TYR A 113 -10.76 9.38 19.47
N ILE A 114 -11.40 9.04 18.35
CA ILE A 114 -11.15 7.78 17.62
C ILE A 114 -10.71 8.15 16.21
N LEU A 115 -9.51 7.72 15.83
CA LEU A 115 -8.94 7.94 14.52
C LEU A 115 -8.96 6.62 13.73
N LEU A 116 -9.81 6.55 12.71
CA LEU A 116 -9.84 5.43 11.77
C LEU A 116 -8.96 5.75 10.56
N VAL A 117 -7.93 4.94 10.33
CA VAL A 117 -6.95 5.13 9.26
C VAL A 117 -7.04 3.97 8.29
N GLN A 118 -7.40 4.24 7.03
CA GLN A 118 -7.35 3.23 5.98
C GLN A 118 -5.92 3.08 5.45
N VAL A 119 -5.41 1.86 5.47
CA VAL A 119 -4.05 1.52 5.03
C VAL A 119 -4.11 0.55 3.86
N HIS A 120 -3.41 0.92 2.79
CA HIS A 120 -3.21 0.08 1.61
C HIS A 120 -1.77 -0.46 1.58
N THR A 121 -1.06 -0.38 0.46
CA THR A 121 0.29 -0.98 0.25
C THR A 121 1.47 -0.02 0.42
N ARG A 122 1.22 1.28 0.64
CA ARG A 122 2.27 2.32 0.63
C ARG A 122 2.92 2.51 2.00
N VAL A 123 3.80 1.59 2.39
CA VAL A 123 4.50 1.59 3.70
C VAL A 123 5.25 2.89 3.99
N VAL A 124 5.88 3.51 2.98
CA VAL A 124 6.64 4.77 3.16
C VAL A 124 5.74 5.91 3.66
N TYR A 125 4.51 6.00 3.15
CA TYR A 125 3.56 7.03 3.58
C TYR A 125 3.01 6.72 4.97
N LEU A 126 2.74 5.45 5.26
CA LEU A 126 2.33 5.04 6.60
C LEU A 126 3.40 5.40 7.64
N LYS A 127 4.67 5.16 7.32
CA LYS A 127 5.79 5.54 8.19
C LYS A 127 5.81 7.05 8.43
N LYS A 128 5.70 7.84 7.36
CA LYS A 128 5.70 9.30 7.51
C LYS A 128 4.50 9.79 8.31
N PHE A 129 3.34 9.17 8.11
CA PHE A 129 2.13 9.46 8.86
C PHE A 129 2.30 9.19 10.36
N ILE A 130 2.87 8.04 10.73
CA ILE A 130 3.18 7.69 12.13
C ILE A 130 4.18 8.67 12.75
N GLU A 131 5.24 9.05 12.00
CA GLU A 131 6.20 10.07 12.45
C GLU A 131 5.52 11.41 12.74
N MET A 132 4.56 11.83 11.92
CA MET A 132 3.82 13.08 12.15
C MET A 132 2.84 12.97 13.32
N LEU A 133 2.19 11.81 13.48
CA LEU A 133 1.30 11.54 14.61
C LEU A 133 2.02 11.67 15.95
N GLN A 134 3.28 11.23 16.03
CA GLN A 134 4.06 11.29 17.26
C GLN A 134 4.30 12.72 17.76
N VAL A 135 4.27 13.72 16.87
CA VAL A 135 4.48 15.14 17.21
C VAL A 135 3.20 15.78 17.74
N VAL A 136 2.03 15.17 17.52
CA VAL A 136 0.73 15.74 17.94
C VAL A 136 0.52 15.51 19.43
N GLU A 137 0.53 16.58 20.22
CA GLU A 137 0.42 16.51 21.69
C GLU A 137 -0.84 15.79 22.19
N THR A 138 -1.98 16.03 21.54
CA THR A 138 -3.29 15.47 21.93
C THR A 138 -3.53 14.05 21.43
N ILE A 139 -2.58 13.43 20.72
CA ILE A 139 -2.77 12.08 20.17
C ILE A 139 -2.84 11.01 21.26
N ASN A 140 -2.28 11.31 22.43
CA ASN A 140 -2.22 10.43 23.58
C ASN A 140 -3.61 10.17 24.24
N GLU A 141 -4.63 10.95 23.86
CA GLU A 141 -6.03 10.79 24.26
C GLU A 141 -6.89 10.19 23.14
N SER A 142 -6.26 9.67 22.09
CA SER A 142 -6.93 9.08 20.96
C SER A 142 -6.71 7.57 20.90
N LEU A 143 -7.71 6.86 20.37
CA LEU A 143 -7.58 5.49 19.90
C LEU A 143 -7.36 5.50 18.39
N VAL A 144 -6.26 4.91 17.93
CA VAL A 144 -5.98 4.78 16.49
C VAL A 144 -6.33 3.38 16.03
N ILE A 145 -7.20 3.27 15.02
CA ILE A 145 -7.62 2.02 14.41
C ILE A 145 -7.13 2.01 12.97
N PHE A 146 -6.24 1.07 12.64
CA PHE A 146 -5.77 0.86 11.28
C PHE A 146 -6.63 -0.19 10.58
N SER A 147 -7.34 0.23 9.53
CA SER A 147 -8.11 -0.66 8.67
C SER A 147 -7.26 -1.04 7.46
N HIS A 148 -6.85 -2.31 7.40
CA HIS A 148 -6.05 -2.85 6.30
C HIS A 148 -6.92 -3.58 5.28
N ASP A 149 -6.68 -3.31 4.00
CA ASP A 149 -7.25 -4.08 2.89
C ASP A 149 -6.26 -5.10 2.29
N PHE A 150 -4.99 -5.06 2.71
CA PHE A 150 -3.92 -5.91 2.21
C PHE A 150 -3.07 -6.47 3.36
N ILE A 151 -2.73 -7.77 3.28
CA ILE A 151 -1.91 -8.45 4.29
C ILE A 151 -0.43 -8.31 3.90
N ASP A 152 0.30 -7.48 4.64
CA ASP A 152 1.74 -7.27 4.43
C ASP A 152 2.48 -7.30 5.79
N SER A 153 3.53 -8.11 5.88
CA SER A 153 4.36 -8.23 7.08
C SER A 153 5.06 -6.92 7.44
N ASN A 154 5.49 -6.13 6.45
CA ASN A 154 6.20 -4.87 6.68
C ASN A 154 5.28 -3.83 7.33
N ILE A 155 4.03 -3.79 6.90
CA ILE A 155 3.00 -2.90 7.47
C ILE A 155 2.69 -3.32 8.89
N ASN A 156 2.51 -4.62 9.13
CA ASN A 156 2.24 -5.15 10.46
C ASN A 156 3.40 -4.82 11.43
N SER A 157 4.65 -5.03 11.00
CA SER A 157 5.83 -4.68 11.81
C SER A 157 5.93 -3.19 12.13
N LEU A 158 5.51 -2.33 11.19
CA LEU A 158 5.50 -0.89 11.42
C LEU A 158 4.42 -0.49 12.45
N ILE A 159 3.24 -1.09 12.38
CA ILE A 159 2.14 -0.81 13.33
C ILE A 159 2.46 -1.33 14.72
N THR A 160 3.07 -2.52 14.84
CA THR A 160 3.48 -3.06 16.15
C THR A 160 4.63 -2.27 16.79
N SER A 161 5.38 -1.48 16.01
CA SER A 161 6.44 -0.62 16.54
C SER A 161 5.93 0.66 17.23
N ILE A 162 4.64 0.98 17.08
CA ILE A 162 4.03 2.16 17.70
C ILE A 162 3.90 1.91 19.21
N THR A 163 4.45 2.81 20.04
CA THR A 163 4.46 2.67 21.51
C THR A 163 3.79 3.81 22.27
N PHE A 164 3.38 4.87 21.58
CA PHE A 164 2.93 6.13 22.21
C PHE A 164 1.42 6.31 22.27
N VAL A 165 0.64 5.46 21.58
CA VAL A 165 -0.83 5.54 21.49
C VAL A 165 -1.40 4.12 21.50
N PRO A 166 -2.60 3.88 22.06
CA PRO A 166 -3.32 2.63 21.89
C PRO A 166 -3.70 2.43 20.42
N VAL A 167 -3.42 1.24 19.89
CA VAL A 167 -3.57 0.92 18.46
C VAL A 167 -4.32 -0.38 18.28
N LYS A 168 -5.25 -0.39 17.32
CA LYS A 168 -5.96 -1.57 16.83
C LYS A 168 -5.70 -1.80 15.35
#